data_AF-A0A535MX33-F1
#
_entry.id   AF-A0A535MX33-F1
#
_cell.length_a   1.000
_cell.length_b   1.000
_cell.length_c   1.000
_cell.angle_alpha   90.00
_cell.angle_beta   90.00
_cell.angle_gamma   90.00
#
_symmetry.space_group_name_H-M   'P 1'
#
loop_
_entity.id
_entity.type
_entity.pdbx_description
1 polymer ?
#
loop_
_entity_poly.entity_id
_entity_poly.type
_entity_poly.pdbx_seq_one_letter_code
_entity_poly.pdbx_strand_id
1 'polypeptide(L)'
;MFDLNTVHQRRRLPLEVFRCLAESVVRQAVTDLHNDAFRDDARRFFDGRSFDAYCEILGWNARRARQNLYARLDDLMYPRPPAPAQPQPLTAG
;
A
#
# COMPACT_ATOMS: atom_id res chain seq x y z
N MET A 1 -22.54 2.85 12.20
CA MET A 1 -21.65 1.75 12.64
C MET A 1 -21.97 0.57 11.74
N PHE A 2 -21.12 0.27 10.76
CA PHE A 2 -21.36 -0.83 9.82
C PHE A 2 -21.00 -2.16 10.50
N ASP A 3 -22.02 -2.96 10.78
CA ASP A 3 -21.86 -4.29 11.35
C ASP A 3 -21.49 -5.29 10.25
N LEU A 4 -20.21 -5.68 10.18
CA LEU A 4 -19.71 -6.65 9.22
C LEU A 4 -20.34 -8.05 9.39
N ASN A 5 -20.84 -8.37 10.58
CA ASN A 5 -21.48 -9.67 10.86
C ASN A 5 -22.82 -9.82 10.12
N THR A 6 -23.59 -8.74 9.97
CA THR A 6 -24.90 -8.75 9.32
C THR A 6 -24.79 -8.94 7.79
N VAL A 7 -23.69 -8.52 7.17
CA VAL A 7 -23.47 -8.67 5.72
C VAL A 7 -23.09 -10.11 5.33
N HIS A 8 -22.44 -10.86 6.23
CA HIS A 8 -22.05 -12.25 5.99
C HIS A 8 -23.23 -13.23 5.82
N GLN A 9 -24.44 -12.87 6.29
CA GLN A 9 -25.59 -13.78 6.27
C GLN A 9 -26.40 -13.80 4.96
N ARG A 10 -26.26 -12.82 4.04
CA ARG A 10 -27.13 -12.77 2.84
C ARG A 10 -26.47 -13.07 1.49
N ARG A 11 -25.14 -13.05 1.40
CA ARG A 11 -24.38 -13.51 0.21
C ARG A 11 -23.05 -14.06 0.68
N ARG A 12 -22.94 -15.37 0.86
CA ARG A 12 -21.65 -16.04 1.12
C ARG A 12 -20.83 -16.02 -0.18
N LEU A 13 -20.25 -14.86 -0.49
CA LEU A 13 -19.17 -14.81 -1.47
C LEU A 13 -18.02 -15.68 -0.93
N PRO A 14 -17.37 -16.49 -1.77
CA PRO A 14 -16.20 -17.26 -1.36
C PRO A 14 -15.13 -16.36 -0.75
N LEU A 15 -14.35 -16.86 0.20
CA LEU A 15 -13.24 -16.12 0.81
C LEU A 15 -12.25 -15.63 -0.26
N GLU A 16 -12.05 -16.40 -1.33
CA GLU A 16 -11.22 -16.03 -2.47
C GLU A 16 -11.73 -14.76 -3.18
N VAL A 17 -13.04 -14.60 -3.31
CA VAL A 17 -13.64 -13.39 -3.90
C VAL A 17 -13.38 -12.19 -3.01
N PHE A 18 -13.52 -12.36 -1.68
CA PHE A 18 -13.18 -11.30 -0.73
C PHE A 18 -11.70 -10.93 -0.75
N ARG A 19 -10.80 -11.92 -0.92
CA ARG A 19 -9.36 -11.66 -1.08
C ARG A 19 -9.07 -10.88 -2.36
N CYS A 20 -9.62 -11.29 -3.51
CA CYS A 20 -9.47 -10.54 -4.76
C CYS A 20 -9.97 -9.10 -4.65
N LEU A 21 -11.12 -8.89 -4.00
CA LEU A 21 -11.66 -7.55 -3.75
C LEU A 21 -10.75 -6.74 -2.81
N ALA A 22 -10.28 -7.35 -1.73
CA ALA A 22 -9.36 -6.72 -0.78
C ALA A 22 -8.05 -6.29 -1.47
N GLU A 23 -7.44 -7.16 -2.27
CA GLU A 23 -6.25 -6.83 -3.06
C GLU A 23 -6.51 -5.69 -4.03
N SER A 24 -7.67 -5.69 -4.70
CA SER A 24 -8.04 -4.64 -5.66
C SER A 24 -8.21 -3.28 -4.99
N VAL A 25 -8.88 -3.24 -3.83
CA VAL A 25 -9.04 -2.01 -3.04
C VAL A 25 -7.69 -1.48 -2.57
N VAL A 26 -6.83 -2.35 -2.04
CA VAL A 26 -5.50 -1.93 -1.59
C VAL A 26 -4.66 -1.43 -2.77
N ARG A 27 -4.72 -2.09 -3.93
CA ARG A 27 -4.01 -1.64 -5.14
C ARG A 27 -4.51 -0.28 -5.62
N GLN A 28 -5.82 -0.06 -5.62
CA GLN A 28 -6.39 1.24 -5.99
C GLN A 28 -5.92 2.34 -5.03
N ALA A 29 -5.94 2.09 -3.71
CA ALA A 29 -5.44 3.04 -2.72
C ALA A 29 -3.95 3.36 -2.92
N VAL A 30 -3.13 2.39 -3.35
CA VAL A 30 -1.72 2.66 -3.73
C VAL A 30 -1.63 3.59 -4.94
N THR A 31 -2.48 3.39 -5.95
CA THR A 31 -2.55 4.29 -7.11
C THR A 31 -2.98 5.70 -6.69
N ASP A 32 -3.97 5.80 -5.81
CA ASP A 32 -4.53 7.07 -5.35
C ASP A 32 -3.52 7.92 -4.56
N LEU A 33 -2.50 7.31 -3.94
CA LEU A 33 -1.39 8.04 -3.31
C LEU A 33 -0.57 8.90 -4.29
N HIS A 34 -0.58 8.54 -5.59
CA HIS A 34 0.09 9.29 -6.65
C HIS A 34 -0.80 10.37 -7.26
N ASN A 35 -2.09 10.41 -6.89
CA ASN A 35 -3.05 11.38 -7.38
C ASN A 35 -3.35 12.41 -6.29
N ASP A 36 -2.96 13.67 -6.51
CA ASP A 36 -3.12 14.74 -5.52
C ASP A 36 -4.56 14.92 -5.04
N ALA A 37 -5.56 14.64 -5.90
CA ALA A 37 -6.97 14.75 -5.54
C ALA A 37 -7.43 13.71 -4.50
N PHE A 38 -6.75 12.56 -4.42
CA PHE A 38 -7.15 11.42 -3.57
C PHE A 38 -6.07 11.02 -2.56
N ARG A 39 -4.90 11.66 -2.60
CA ARG A 39 -3.72 11.31 -1.79
C ARG A 39 -4.03 11.27 -0.30
N ASP A 40 -4.73 12.27 0.22
CA ASP A 40 -5.02 12.37 1.65
C ASP A 40 -6.02 11.30 2.11
N ASP A 41 -7.01 10.98 1.28
CA ASP A 41 -7.96 9.90 1.56
C ASP A 41 -7.28 8.53 1.52
N ALA A 42 -6.37 8.32 0.57
CA ALA A 42 -5.56 7.12 0.50
C ALA A 42 -4.64 6.97 1.72
N ARG A 43 -3.99 8.07 2.17
CA ARG A 43 -3.19 8.06 3.42
C ARG A 43 -4.06 7.68 4.62
N ARG A 44 -5.23 8.31 4.77
CA ARG A 44 -6.19 7.98 5.83
C ARG A 44 -6.64 6.52 5.79
N PHE A 45 -6.80 5.94 4.61
CA PHE A 45 -7.10 4.52 4.46
C PHE A 45 -5.98 3.65 5.06
N PHE A 46 -4.72 3.89 4.66
CA PHE A 46 -3.57 3.09 5.14
C PHE A 46 -3.28 3.27 6.63
N ASP A 47 -3.52 4.45 7.19
CA ASP A 47 -3.38 4.71 8.63
C ASP A 47 -4.59 4.21 9.45
N GLY A 48 -5.71 3.95 8.77
CA GLY A 48 -6.97 3.58 9.40
C GLY A 48 -7.07 2.10 9.77
N ARG A 49 -8.08 1.81 10.61
CA ARG A 49 -8.44 0.43 11.02
C ARG A 49 -8.96 -0.42 9.87
N SER A 50 -9.49 0.20 8.81
CA SER A 50 -9.94 -0.53 7.63
C SER A 50 -8.80 -1.31 6.99
N PHE A 51 -7.62 -0.70 6.87
CA PHE A 51 -6.44 -1.38 6.31
C PHE A 51 -6.00 -2.59 7.14
N ASP A 52 -6.15 -2.57 8.46
CA ASP A 52 -5.88 -3.73 9.31
C ASP A 52 -6.82 -4.90 8.98
N ALA A 53 -8.11 -4.62 8.79
CA ALA A 53 -9.10 -5.63 8.41
C ALA A 53 -8.83 -6.22 7.01
N TYR A 54 -8.42 -5.39 6.04
CA TYR A 54 -7.98 -5.87 4.73
C TYR A 54 -6.73 -6.75 4.84
N CYS A 55 -5.74 -6.36 5.64
CA CYS A 55 -4.55 -7.17 5.87
C CYS A 55 -4.88 -8.53 6.50
N GLU A 56 -5.82 -8.59 7.44
CA GLU A 56 -6.30 -9.84 8.03
C GLU A 56 -6.87 -10.80 6.98
N ILE A 57 -7.76 -10.30 6.10
CA ILE A 57 -8.36 -11.08 5.00
C ILE A 57 -7.28 -11.64 4.06
N LEU A 58 -6.25 -10.82 3.79
CA LEU A 58 -5.14 -11.14 2.90
C LEU A 58 -4.05 -11.99 3.55
N GLY A 59 -4.09 -12.19 4.87
CA GLY A 59 -3.02 -12.84 5.62
C GLY A 59 -1.72 -12.02 5.68
N TRP A 60 -1.81 -10.70 5.55
CA TRP A 60 -0.68 -9.78 5.60
C TRP A 60 -0.45 -9.26 7.02
N ASN A 61 0.81 -9.01 7.36
CA ASN A 61 1.14 -8.28 8.57
C ASN A 61 0.96 -6.77 8.32
N ALA A 62 -0.09 -6.17 8.88
CA ALA A 62 -0.43 -4.77 8.63
C ALA A 62 0.69 -3.79 9.01
N ARG A 63 1.41 -4.06 10.11
CA ARG A 63 2.55 -3.24 10.53
C ARG A 63 3.67 -3.26 9.48
N ARG A 64 4.04 -4.46 9.03
CA ARG A 64 5.08 -4.63 7.99
C ARG A 64 4.64 -4.02 6.65
N ALA A 65 3.36 -4.17 6.29
CA ALA A 65 2.82 -3.60 5.06
C ALA A 65 2.88 -2.06 5.07
N ARG A 66 2.50 -1.40 6.17
CA ARG A 66 2.63 0.06 6.32
C ARG A 66 4.08 0.52 6.24
N GLN A 67 4.99 -0.15 6.95
CA GLN A 67 6.41 0.19 6.92
C GLN A 67 6.98 0.13 5.49
N ASN A 68 6.67 -0.93 4.75
CA ASN A 68 7.09 -1.08 3.36
C ASN A 68 6.47 -0.01 2.44
N LEU A 69 5.19 0.30 2.63
CA LEU A 69 4.49 1.31 1.86
C LEU A 69 5.13 2.69 2.06
N TYR A 70 5.31 3.11 3.31
CA TYR A 70 5.86 4.43 3.61
C TYR A 70 7.33 4.56 3.22
N ALA A 71 8.13 3.49 3.37
CA ALA A 71 9.50 3.48 2.86
C ALA A 71 9.55 3.72 1.34
N ARG A 72 8.61 3.14 0.57
CA ARG A 72 8.53 3.37 -0.88
C ARG A 72 8.01 4.74 -1.25
N LEU A 73 7.04 5.26 -0.52
CA LEU A 73 6.53 6.62 -0.74
C LEU A 73 7.59 7.68 -0.45
N ASP A 74 8.40 7.46 0.60
CA ASP A 74 9.51 8.35 0.94
C ASP A 74 10.55 8.38 -0.19
N ASP A 75 10.93 7.22 -0.74
CA ASP A 75 11.85 7.11 -1.88
C ASP A 75 11.30 7.77 -3.17
N LEU A 76 9.99 7.72 -3.38
CA LEU A 76 9.32 8.39 -4.50
C LEU A 76 9.24 9.91 -4.34
N MET A 77 9.01 10.40 -3.12
CA MET A 77 8.87 11.84 -2.83
C MET A 77 10.23 12.52 -2.65
N TYR A 78 11.23 11.79 -2.17
CA TYR A 78 12.59 12.24 -1.94
C TYR A 78 13.58 11.26 -2.59
N PRO A 79 13.62 11.22 -3.94
CA PRO A 79 14.52 10.32 -4.63
C PRO A 79 15.95 10.61 -4.20
N ARG A 80 16.63 9.57 -3.72
CA ARG A 80 18.02 9.69 -3.29
C ARG A 80 18.84 10.21 -4.47
N PRO A 81 19.63 11.28 -4.33
CA PRO A 81 20.46 11.77 -5.41
C PRO A 81 21.39 10.64 -5.89
N PRO A 82 21.64 10.55 -7.21
CA PRO A 82 22.53 9.53 -7.74
C PRO A 82 23.86 9.58 -6.98
N ALA A 83 24.43 8.41 -6.67
CA ALA A 83 25.73 8.34 -6.03
C ALA A 83 26.73 9.19 -6.82
N PRO A 84 27.60 9.97 -6.14
CA PRO A 84 28.58 10.78 -6.84
C PRO A 84 29.36 9.91 -7.82
N ALA A 85 29.53 10.39 -9.05
CA ALA A 85 30.25 9.67 -10.09
C ALA A 85 31.62 9.26 -9.51
N GLN A 86 31.88 7.95 -9.47
CA GLN A 86 33.19 7.47 -9.05
C GLN A 86 34.23 8.04 -10.01
N PRO A 87 35.37 8.55 -9.51
CA PRO A 87 36.43 9.04 -10.37
C PRO A 87 36.81 7.91 -11.34
N GLN A 88 36.69 8.19 -12.64
CA GLN A 88 37.08 7.22 -13.66
C GLN A 88 38.57 6.94 -13.48
N PRO A 89 39.01 5.66 -13.48
CA PRO A 89 40.42 5.34 -13.38
C PRO A 89 41.15 6.03 -14.54
N LEU A 90 42.14 6.86 -14.20
CA LEU A 90 43.04 7.46 -15.18
C LEU A 90 43.77 6.32 -15.88
N THR A 91 43.33 5.96 -17.08
CA THR A 91 44.10 5.14 -18.00
C THR A 91 45.35 5.94 -18.36
N ALA A 92 46.48 5.60 -17.73
CA ALA A 92 47.77 6.11 -18.12
C ALA A 92 48.09 5.59 -19.54
N GLY A 93 48.30 6.51 -20.47
CA GLY A 93 48.80 6.24 -21.82
C GLY A 93 50.32 6.09 -21.85
#